data_AF-A0A1F4VF64-F1
#
_entry.id   AF-A0A1F4VF64-F1
#
_cell.length_a   1.000
_cell.length_b   1.000
_cell.length_c   1.000
_cell.angle_alpha   90.00
_cell.angle_beta   90.00
_cell.angle_gamma   90.00
#
_symmetry.space_group_name_H-M   'P 1'
#
loop_
_entity.id
_entity.type
_entity.pdbx_description
1 polymer ?
#
loop_
_entity_poly.entity_id
_entity_poly.type
_entity_poly.pdbx_seq_one_letter_code
_entity_poly.pdbx_strand_id
1 'polypeptide(L)'
;MKSEDPTKLITGLINFIRFAYSPEEKTKESKEGEKTIFFRKGGKSLCYIETKNGVYTVTVVIGASLNEKVQQADISLKAKDIFKKAKQFHDGKWLFFEIKTNRDIDDVKSLLAIKRPLRKK
;
A
#
# COMPACT_ATOMS: atom_id res chain seq x y z
N MET A 1 -15.51 -16.64 12.97
CA MET A 1 -14.82 -16.16 11.75
C MET A 1 -13.33 -16.16 12.06
N LYS A 2 -12.56 -17.11 11.53
CA LYS A 2 -11.12 -17.21 11.84
C LYS A 2 -10.42 -16.02 11.18
N SER A 3 -9.72 -15.19 11.95
CA SER A 3 -8.85 -14.15 11.43
C SER A 3 -7.87 -14.78 10.44
N GLU A 4 -7.80 -14.28 9.21
CA GLU A 4 -6.82 -14.77 8.24
C GLU A 4 -5.41 -14.44 8.69
N ASP A 5 -4.47 -15.36 8.42
CA ASP A 5 -3.06 -15.17 8.73
C ASP A 5 -2.52 -13.93 7.99
N PRO A 6 -2.08 -12.88 8.72
CA PRO A 6 -1.53 -11.66 8.12
C PRO A 6 -0.37 -11.93 7.16
N THR A 7 0.40 -12.99 7.40
CA THR A 7 1.50 -13.41 6.52
C THR A 7 0.99 -13.83 5.14
N LYS A 8 -0.15 -14.53 5.09
CA LYS A 8 -0.79 -14.95 3.83
C LYS A 8 -1.33 -13.74 3.06
N LEU A 9 -1.97 -12.79 3.76
CA LEU A 9 -2.48 -11.55 3.16
C LEU A 9 -1.35 -10.76 2.48
N ILE A 10 -0.25 -10.56 3.20
CA ILE A 10 0.90 -9.82 2.69
C ILE A 10 1.61 -10.55 1.56
N THR A 11 1.79 -11.87 1.67
CA THR A 11 2.38 -12.66 0.59
C THR A 11 1.54 -12.54 -0.68
N GLY A 12 0.21 -12.59 -0.55
CA GLY A 12 -0.71 -12.38 -1.67
C GLY A 12 -0.60 -10.98 -2.29
N LEU A 13 -0.50 -9.94 -1.46
CA LEU A 13 -0.32 -8.56 -1.93
C LEU A 13 1.03 -8.36 -2.64
N ILE A 14 2.12 -8.90 -2.11
CA ILE A 14 3.45 -8.84 -2.73
C ILE A 14 3.41 -9.48 -4.12
N ASN A 15 2.80 -10.67 -4.24
CA ASN A 15 2.67 -11.37 -5.51
C ASN A 15 1.83 -10.57 -6.51
N PHE A 16 0.71 -9.99 -6.07
CA PHE A 16 -0.10 -9.09 -6.89
C PHE A 16 0.73 -7.89 -7.38
N ILE A 17 1.48 -7.22 -6.49
CA ILE A 17 2.30 -6.05 -6.85
C ILE A 17 3.34 -6.43 -7.91
N ARG A 18 4.07 -7.54 -7.70
CA ARG A 18 5.08 -8.04 -8.62
C ARG A 18 4.48 -8.35 -9.99
N PHE A 19 3.36 -9.05 -10.03
CA PHE A 19 2.69 -9.44 -11.27
C PHE A 19 2.09 -8.24 -12.02
N ALA A 20 1.30 -7.41 -11.33
CA ALA A 20 0.54 -6.34 -11.97
C ALA A 20 1.41 -5.17 -12.40
N TYR A 21 2.44 -4.82 -11.61
CA TYR A 21 3.22 -3.60 -11.84
C TYR A 21 4.61 -3.85 -12.39
N SER A 22 5.15 -5.07 -12.28
CA SER A 22 6.56 -5.39 -12.53
C SER A 22 7.48 -4.28 -12.00
N PRO A 23 7.47 -4.03 -10.67
CA PRO A 23 8.17 -2.90 -10.07
C PRO A 23 9.67 -3.20 -9.91
N GLU A 24 10.44 -2.14 -9.73
CA GLU A 24 11.76 -2.23 -9.11
C GLU A 24 11.57 -2.49 -7.60
N GLU A 25 12.31 -3.45 -7.05
CA GLU A 25 12.24 -3.87 -5.65
C GLU A 25 13.57 -3.61 -4.94
N LYS A 26 13.52 -3.05 -3.73
CA LYS A 26 14.66 -2.97 -2.82
C LYS A 26 14.23 -3.41 -1.43
N THR A 27 15.05 -4.21 -0.77
CA THR A 27 14.81 -4.61 0.63
C THR A 27 15.82 -3.93 1.55
N LYS A 28 15.36 -3.54 2.74
CA LYS A 28 16.21 -3.19 3.87
C LYS A 28 15.80 -4.02 5.08
N GLU A 29 16.78 -4.33 5.91
CA GLU A 29 16.58 -5.08 7.15
C GLU A 29 17.36 -4.37 8.27
N SER A 30 16.72 -4.22 9.43
CA SER A 30 17.35 -3.66 10.63
C SER A 30 18.08 -4.75 11.42
N LYS A 31 18.91 -4.36 12.39
CA LYS A 31 19.60 -5.31 13.27
C LYS A 31 18.62 -6.07 14.18
N GLU A 32 17.46 -5.47 14.42
CA GLU A 32 16.36 -5.97 15.23
C GLU A 32 15.39 -6.87 14.42
N GLY A 33 15.70 -7.16 13.16
CA GLY A 33 14.91 -8.02 12.29
C GLY A 33 13.70 -7.33 11.65
N GLU A 34 13.61 -6.00 11.72
CA GLU A 34 12.57 -5.25 10.99
C GLU A 34 12.90 -5.25 9.50
N LYS A 35 11.94 -5.62 8.66
CA LYS A 35 12.14 -5.72 7.22
C LYS A 35 11.24 -4.75 6.48
N THR A 36 11.81 -4.00 5.54
CA THR A 36 11.05 -3.14 4.63
C THR A 36 11.33 -3.51 3.19
N ILE A 37 10.26 -3.74 2.42
CA ILE A 37 10.32 -3.90 0.96
C ILE A 37 9.81 -2.62 0.32
N PHE A 38 10.65 -1.99 -0.50
CA PHE A 38 10.35 -0.78 -1.25
C PHE A 38 10.03 -1.15 -2.70
N PHE A 39 8.80 -0.88 -3.14
CA PHE A 39 8.40 -1.04 -4.53
C PHE A 39 8.38 0.30 -5.26
N ARG A 40 9.00 0.35 -6.43
CA ARG A 40 9.05 1.54 -7.29
C ARG A 40 8.62 1.20 -8.71
N LYS A 41 8.03 2.16 -9.40
CA LYS A 41 7.68 2.02 -10.82
C LYS A 41 7.83 3.34 -11.56
N GLY A 42 8.63 3.32 -12.63
CA GLY A 42 8.90 4.50 -13.46
C GLY A 42 9.60 5.59 -12.67
N GLY A 43 10.64 5.24 -11.92
CA GLY A 43 11.45 6.17 -11.12
C GLY A 43 10.75 6.77 -9.89
N LYS A 44 9.50 6.38 -9.58
CA LYS A 44 8.73 6.88 -8.43
C LYS A 44 8.31 5.76 -7.49
N SER A 45 8.11 6.09 -6.21
CA SER A 45 7.56 5.15 -5.22
C SER A 45 6.18 4.65 -5.64
N LEU A 46 5.96 3.34 -5.51
CA LEU A 46 4.66 2.69 -5.63
C LEU A 46 4.04 2.47 -4.25
N CYS A 47 4.70 1.68 -3.40
CA CYS A 47 4.38 1.48 -1.98
C CYS A 47 5.55 0.86 -1.22
N TYR A 48 5.46 0.84 0.10
CA TYR A 48 6.38 0.15 0.99
C TYR A 48 5.63 -0.88 1.83
N ILE A 49 6.27 -1.99 2.13
CA ILE A 49 5.73 -3.02 3.03
C ILE A 49 6.73 -3.24 4.15
N GLU A 50 6.33 -2.96 5.37
CA GLU A 50 7.15 -2.99 6.57
C GLU A 50 6.65 -4.09 7.50
N THR A 51 7.55 -4.93 7.99
CA THR A 51 7.29 -5.92 9.04
C THR A 51 8.05 -5.52 10.28
N LYS A 52 7.32 -5.21 11.35
CA LYS A 52 7.88 -4.82 12.64
C LYS A 52 7.06 -5.47 13.76
N ASN A 53 7.71 -6.22 14.64
CA ASN A 53 7.06 -6.90 15.77
C ASN A 53 5.84 -7.76 15.36
N GLY A 54 5.93 -8.47 14.22
CA GLY A 54 4.83 -9.28 13.68
C GLY A 54 3.68 -8.50 13.04
N VAL A 55 3.76 -7.16 13.03
CA VAL A 55 2.79 -6.28 12.39
C VAL A 55 3.27 -5.92 10.99
N TYR A 56 2.37 -6.07 10.02
CA TYR A 56 2.60 -5.66 8.64
C TYR A 56 1.93 -4.33 8.35
N THR A 57 2.73 -3.34 7.96
CA THR A 57 2.26 -2.02 7.56
C THR A 57 2.54 -1.80 6.08
N VAL A 58 1.53 -1.40 5.32
CA VAL A 58 1.68 -0.99 3.93
C VAL A 58 1.53 0.52 3.84
N THR A 59 2.54 1.16 3.25
CA THR A 59 2.58 2.61 3.09
C THR A 59 2.35 2.97 1.62
N VAL A 60 1.30 3.74 1.33
CA VAL A 60 0.99 4.27 -0.01
C VAL A 60 1.02 5.79 0.01
N VAL A 61 1.74 6.42 -0.93
CA VAL A 61 1.82 7.88 -1.01
C VAL A 61 0.94 8.39 -2.16
N ILE A 62 -0.08 9.19 -1.86
CA ILE A 62 -1.03 9.74 -2.85
C ILE A 62 -0.71 11.21 -3.13
N GLY A 63 -0.37 11.54 -4.38
CA GLY A 63 -0.14 12.92 -4.80
C GLY A 63 -1.43 13.75 -4.82
N ALA A 64 -1.32 15.05 -4.61
CA ALA A 64 -2.48 15.96 -4.48
C ALA A 64 -3.46 15.91 -5.66
N SER A 65 -2.94 15.71 -6.88
CA SER A 65 -3.75 15.61 -8.11
C SER A 65 -4.67 14.38 -8.18
N LEU A 66 -4.51 13.43 -7.25
CA LEU A 66 -5.33 12.21 -7.16
C LEU A 66 -6.36 12.28 -6.03
N ASN A 67 -6.41 13.38 -5.27
CA ASN A 67 -7.25 13.48 -4.08
C ASN A 67 -8.73 13.27 -4.37
N GLU A 68 -9.24 13.87 -5.44
CA GLU A 68 -10.63 13.71 -5.86
C GLU A 68 -10.95 12.25 -6.24
N LYS A 69 -10.04 11.60 -7.00
CA LYS A 69 -10.19 10.19 -7.37
C LYS A 69 -10.25 9.27 -6.15
N VAL A 70 -9.46 9.54 -5.12
CA VAL A 70 -9.50 8.75 -3.87
C VAL A 70 -10.79 9.01 -3.08
N GLN A 71 -11.31 10.24 -3.08
CA GLN A 71 -12.58 10.55 -2.41
C GLN A 71 -13.77 9.83 -3.06
N GLN A 72 -13.76 9.70 -4.39
CA GLN A 72 -14.78 9.00 -5.18
C GLN A 72 -14.59 7.47 -5.20
N ALA A 73 -13.44 6.96 -4.74
CA ALA A 73 -13.15 5.54 -4.79
C ALA A 73 -14.06 4.71 -3.86
N ASP A 74 -14.41 3.50 -4.32
CA ASP A 74 -15.02 2.47 -3.49
C ASP A 74 -13.95 1.77 -2.64
N ILE A 75 -13.54 2.46 -1.58
CA ILE A 75 -12.65 1.97 -0.53
C ILE A 75 -13.36 2.06 0.82
N SER A 76 -12.91 1.26 1.80
CA SER A 76 -13.57 1.19 3.11
C SER A 76 -13.59 2.55 3.84
N LEU A 77 -14.49 2.68 4.81
CA LEU A 77 -14.51 3.84 5.71
C LEU A 77 -13.17 4.03 6.44
N LYS A 78 -12.51 2.93 6.83
CA LYS A 78 -11.16 2.96 7.44
C LYS A 78 -10.16 3.61 6.48
N ALA A 79 -10.13 3.21 5.22
CA ALA A 79 -9.21 3.79 4.23
C ALA A 79 -9.53 5.26 3.93
N LYS A 80 -10.82 5.62 3.83
CA LYS A 80 -11.25 7.02 3.66
C LYS A 80 -10.82 7.89 4.85
N ASP A 81 -10.94 7.38 6.07
CA ASP A 81 -10.54 8.08 7.29
C ASP A 81 -9.02 8.29 7.35
N ILE A 82 -8.22 7.24 7.06
CA ILE A 82 -6.76 7.34 6.94
C ILE A 82 -6.39 8.44 5.92
N PHE A 83 -7.02 8.42 4.74
CA PHE A 83 -6.77 9.43 3.70
C PHE A 83 -7.16 10.85 4.12
N LYS A 84 -8.31 11.02 4.78
CA LYS A 84 -8.78 12.32 5.28
C LYS A 84 -7.83 12.90 6.33
N LYS A 85 -7.39 12.08 7.28
CA LYS A 85 -6.50 12.48 8.39
C LYS A 85 -5.05 12.70 7.95
N ALA A 86 -4.59 12.05 6.89
CA ALA A 86 -3.21 12.18 6.42
C ALA A 86 -2.88 13.62 6.01
N LYS A 87 -1.73 14.14 6.47
CA LYS A 87 -1.22 15.45 6.05
C LYS A 87 -0.80 15.43 4.58
N GLN A 88 -1.13 16.47 3.84
CA GLN A 88 -0.65 16.66 2.47
C GLN A 88 0.77 17.27 2.51
N PHE A 89 1.76 16.50 2.06
CA PHE A 89 3.12 16.99 1.82
C PHE A 89 3.36 17.24 0.33
N HIS A 90 4.55 17.76 0.00
CA HIS A 90 4.99 18.04 -1.37
C HIS A 90 4.97 16.78 -2.26
N ASP A 91 5.29 15.61 -1.70
CA ASP A 91 5.34 14.32 -2.39
C ASP A 91 4.02 13.54 -2.30
N GLY A 92 3.14 13.90 -1.36
CA GLY A 92 1.79 13.36 -1.25
C GLY A 92 1.27 13.24 0.19
N LYS A 93 0.10 12.65 0.33
CA LYS A 93 -0.42 12.10 1.58
C LYS A 93 0.17 10.72 1.79
N TRP A 94 0.85 10.51 2.92
CA TRP A 94 1.38 9.21 3.31
C TRP A 94 0.30 8.45 4.09
N LEU A 95 -0.14 7.33 3.52
CA LEU A 95 -1.23 6.50 4.06
C LEU A 95 -0.63 5.21 4.60
N PHE A 96 -0.84 4.95 5.89
CA PHE A 96 -0.28 3.80 6.59
C PHE A 96 -1.39 2.81 6.91
N PHE A 97 -1.29 1.61 6.34
CA PHE A 97 -2.28 0.55 6.51
C PHE A 97 -1.69 -0.60 7.31
N GLU A 98 -2.13 -0.75 8.55
CA GLU A 98 -1.93 -2.01 9.27
C GLU A 98 -2.85 -3.08 8.68
N ILE A 99 -2.25 -4.16 8.16
CA ILE A 99 -2.97 -5.22 7.44
C ILE A 99 -3.47 -6.28 8.42
N LYS A 100 -4.80 -6.38 8.54
CA LYS A 100 -5.48 -7.35 9.41
C LYS A 100 -6.52 -8.17 8.66
N THR A 101 -7.00 -7.69 7.52
CA THR A 101 -8.14 -8.26 6.80
C THR A 101 -7.94 -8.20 5.29
N ASN A 102 -8.70 -9.01 4.54
CA ASN A 102 -8.76 -8.88 3.08
C ASN A 102 -9.23 -7.50 2.63
N ARG A 103 -10.12 -6.83 3.39
CA ARG A 103 -10.57 -5.49 3.03
C ARG A 103 -9.41 -4.48 3.04
N ASP A 104 -8.45 -4.62 3.95
CA ASP A 104 -7.24 -3.79 3.96
C ASP A 104 -6.43 -4.00 2.67
N ILE A 105 -6.30 -5.25 2.22
CA ILE A 105 -5.63 -5.60 0.97
C ILE A 105 -6.36 -4.98 -0.23
N ASP A 106 -7.68 -5.09 -0.28
CA ASP A 106 -8.48 -4.56 -1.39
C ASP A 106 -8.40 -3.03 -1.46
N ASP A 107 -8.46 -2.35 -0.31
CA ASP A 107 -8.29 -0.90 -0.25
C ASP A 107 -6.90 -0.48 -0.76
N VAL A 108 -5.83 -1.18 -0.34
CA VAL A 108 -4.47 -0.94 -0.84
C VAL A 108 -4.39 -1.14 -2.36
N LYS A 109 -4.95 -2.24 -2.89
CA LYS A 109 -4.96 -2.50 -4.34
C LYS A 109 -5.68 -1.41 -5.12
N SER A 110 -6.84 -0.95 -4.63
CA SER A 110 -7.60 0.16 -5.23
C SER A 110 -6.80 1.47 -5.23
N LEU A 111 -6.13 1.79 -4.12
CA LEU A 111 -5.26 2.96 -4.03
C LEU A 111 -4.05 2.88 -4.96
N LEU A 112 -3.45 1.70 -5.10
CA LEU A 112 -2.37 1.47 -6.06
C LEU A 112 -2.85 1.66 -7.51
N ALA A 113 -4.05 1.16 -7.85
CA ALA A 113 -4.63 1.33 -9.18
C ALA A 113 -4.95 2.81 -9.49
N ILE A 114 -5.38 3.59 -8.50
CA ILE A 114 -5.56 5.05 -8.65
C ILE A 114 -4.22 5.75 -8.81
N LYS A 115 -3.23 5.41 -7.98
CA LYS A 115 -1.88 6.00 -8.00
C LYS A 115 -1.13 5.71 -9.29
N ARG A 116 -1.25 4.47 -9.78
CA ARG A 116 -0.61 3.99 -10.98
C ARG A 116 -1.59 3.08 -11.73
N PRO A 117 -2.40 3.63 -12.63
CA PRO A 117 -3.30 2.81 -13.43
C PRO A 117 -2.52 1.75 -14.21
N LEU A 118 -2.99 0.50 -14.13
CA LEU A 118 -2.51 -0.56 -15.01
C LEU A 118 -2.92 -0.18 -16.43
N ARG A 119 -1.98 -0.20 -17.38
CA ARG A 119 -2.34 -0.05 -18.79
C ARG A 119 -3.22 -1.24 -19.16
N LYS A 120 -4.38 -0.98 -19.78
CA LYS A 120 -5.11 -2.03 -20.49
C LYS A 120 -4.16 -2.56 -21.56
N LYS A 121 -3.91 -3.87 -21.57
CA LYS A 121 -3.34 -4.53 -22.75
C LYS A 121 -4.33 -4.42 -23.89
#